data_AF-A0A2N1R8D4-F1
#
_entry.id   AF-A0A2N1R8D4-F1
#
_cell.length_a   1.000
_cell.length_b   1.000
_cell.length_c   1.000
_cell.angle_alpha   90.00
_cell.angle_beta   90.00
_cell.angle_gamma   90.00
#
_symmetry.space_group_name_H-M   'P 1'
#
loop_
_entity.id
_entity.type
_entity.pdbx_description
1 polymer ?
#
loop_
_entity_poly.entity_id
_entity_poly.type
_entity_poly.pdbx_seq_one_letter_code
_entity_poly.pdbx_strand_id
1 'polypeptide(L)'
;MKQRVVKAICLSFVIVFMLAATGAFADEETVNLESVVVQTFDEPDAQPWFVIGSKFSTKDYPKLAYAKSWPVSLFGSNGNGKDLRSLGVAMLFDRKEYNWVDLIPGTKSGSGDGATYKPVELDLPGRVKMLDLWVWSGNYDYYMEAYIRDYKGIVYILPMGDLGHVGWKNLRVNIPGSIPQSKKYLPRRENLKLVKLRIWTRPTEVAAAPAKADATMQEKAIYFYFDQLKVLTDTFESLFDGDSLMDPKVIETTWGSSDSSK
;
A
#
# COMPACT_ATOMS: atom_id res chain seq x y z
N MET A 1 2.52 -40.36 52.05
CA MET A 1 3.45 -40.07 50.93
C MET A 1 2.98 -40.59 49.57
N LYS A 2 2.55 -41.85 49.43
CA LYS A 2 2.21 -42.47 48.14
C LYS A 2 1.21 -41.69 47.26
N GLN A 3 0.15 -41.12 47.85
CA GLN A 3 -0.89 -40.41 47.10
C GLN A 3 -0.46 -39.04 46.56
N ARG A 4 0.49 -38.36 47.21
CA ARG A 4 1.04 -37.07 46.75
C ARG A 4 2.01 -37.26 45.58
N VAL A 5 2.78 -38.34 45.59
CA VAL A 5 3.70 -38.71 44.50
C VAL A 5 2.93 -39.09 43.24
N VAL A 6 1.85 -39.87 43.37
CA VAL A 6 0.98 -40.23 42.22
C VAL A 6 0.33 -38.99 41.61
N LYS A 7 -0.17 -38.06 42.43
CA LYS A 7 -0.75 -36.80 41.93
C LYS A 7 0.28 -35.91 41.24
N ALA A 8 1.50 -35.84 41.76
CA ALA A 8 2.59 -35.08 41.14
C ALA A 8 2.96 -35.68 39.78
N ILE A 9 3.08 -37.01 39.69
CA ILE A 9 3.39 -37.72 38.44
C ILE A 9 2.30 -37.49 37.39
N CYS A 10 1.02 -37.62 37.75
CA CYS A 10 -0.10 -37.34 36.85
C CYS A 10 -0.10 -35.88 36.37
N LEU A 11 0.19 -34.92 37.24
CA LEU A 11 0.25 -33.50 36.86
C LEU A 11 1.39 -33.23 35.87
N SER A 12 2.57 -33.83 36.07
CA SER A 12 3.67 -33.74 35.10
C SER A 12 3.34 -34.40 33.76
N PHE A 13 2.59 -35.52 33.74
CA PHE A 13 2.12 -36.11 32.49
C PHE A 13 1.13 -35.21 31.75
N VAL A 14 0.22 -34.55 32.46
CA VAL A 14 -0.72 -33.58 31.85
C VAL A 14 0.02 -32.37 31.27
N ILE A 15 1.02 -31.85 31.98
CA ILE A 15 1.84 -30.72 31.50
C ILE A 15 2.65 -31.12 30.27
N VAL A 16 3.26 -32.31 30.27
CA VAL A 16 3.98 -32.83 29.10
C VAL A 16 3.03 -33.07 27.93
N PHE A 17 1.81 -33.55 28.17
CA PHE A 17 0.82 -33.75 27.10
C PHE A 17 0.33 -32.42 26.51
N MET A 18 0.14 -31.39 27.34
CA MET A 18 -0.20 -30.04 26.87
C MET A 18 0.96 -29.36 26.12
N LEU A 19 2.21 -29.60 26.51
CA LEU A 19 3.40 -29.10 25.80
C LEU A 19 3.72 -29.89 24.51
N ALA A 20 3.35 -31.17 24.44
CA ALA A 20 3.54 -31.97 23.23
C ALA A 20 2.42 -31.73 22.19
N ALA A 21 1.20 -31.42 22.64
CA ALA A 21 0.07 -31.12 21.76
C ALA A 21 0.25 -29.82 20.95
N THR A 22 1.14 -28.91 21.37
CA THR A 22 1.42 -27.68 20.61
C THR A 22 2.28 -27.90 19.37
N GLY A 23 2.91 -29.08 19.22
CA GLY A 23 3.80 -29.38 18.09
C GLY A 23 3.16 -30.12 16.90
N ALA A 24 1.90 -30.56 17.01
CA ALA A 24 1.29 -31.52 16.06
C ALA A 24 0.30 -30.90 15.05
N PHE A 25 0.13 -29.59 15.03
CA PHE A 25 -0.70 -28.89 14.04
C PHE A 25 0.16 -27.95 13.18
N ALA A 26 1.05 -28.53 12.40
CA ALA A 26 1.62 -27.85 11.25
C ALA A 26 0.81 -28.32 10.02
N ASP A 27 -0.36 -27.72 9.83
CA ASP A 27 -1.04 -27.82 8.54
C ASP A 27 -0.17 -27.02 7.55
N GLU A 28 0.40 -27.67 6.54
CA GLU A 28 1.11 -26.97 5.47
C GLU A 28 0.05 -26.20 4.66
N GLU A 29 -0.21 -24.95 5.04
CA GLU A 29 -0.93 -24.04 4.15
C GLU A 29 -0.08 -23.83 2.90
N THR A 30 -0.49 -24.44 1.79
CA THR A 30 0.09 -24.15 0.47
C THR A 30 -0.09 -22.66 0.19
N VAL A 31 1.02 -21.95 0.06
CA VAL A 31 1.07 -20.52 -0.25
C VAL A 31 1.92 -20.30 -1.48
N ASN A 32 1.50 -19.38 -2.36
CA ASN A 32 2.33 -18.92 -3.47
C ASN A 32 2.57 -17.41 -3.31
N LEU A 33 3.69 -17.06 -2.68
CA LEU A 33 4.03 -15.67 -2.38
C LEU A 33 4.76 -15.03 -3.55
N GLU A 34 4.14 -14.01 -4.13
CA GLU A 34 4.68 -13.24 -5.25
C GLU A 34 4.74 -11.75 -4.90
N SER A 35 5.79 -11.08 -5.36
CA SER A 35 5.91 -9.63 -5.28
C SER A 35 5.40 -9.01 -6.57
N VAL A 36 4.26 -8.33 -6.52
CA VAL A 36 3.62 -7.70 -7.68
C VAL A 36 3.77 -6.18 -7.61
N VAL A 37 4.29 -5.58 -8.68
CA VAL A 37 4.40 -4.11 -8.80
C VAL A 37 3.05 -3.54 -9.23
N VAL A 38 2.48 -2.68 -8.39
CA VAL A 38 1.18 -2.02 -8.63
C VAL A 38 1.35 -0.69 -9.36
N GLN A 39 2.41 0.07 -9.04
CA GLN A 39 2.75 1.33 -9.71
C GLN A 39 4.26 1.48 -9.85
N THR A 40 4.71 1.87 -11.03
CA THR A 40 6.12 2.21 -11.29
C THR A 40 6.34 3.71 -11.38
N PHE A 41 5.29 4.51 -11.68
CA PHE A 41 5.35 5.95 -11.89
C PHE A 41 6.17 6.40 -13.11
N ASP A 42 6.61 5.47 -13.95
CA ASP A 42 7.38 5.74 -15.18
C ASP A 42 6.51 6.42 -16.26
N GLU A 43 5.20 6.16 -16.25
CA GLU A 43 4.24 6.64 -17.25
C GLU A 43 3.15 7.54 -16.61
N PRO A 44 3.38 8.86 -16.51
CA PRO A 44 2.48 9.80 -15.82
C PRO A 44 1.03 9.82 -16.33
N ASP A 45 0.85 9.60 -17.64
CA ASP A 45 -0.48 9.66 -18.27
C ASP A 45 -1.26 8.36 -18.08
N ALA A 46 -0.57 7.22 -18.00
CA ALA A 46 -1.18 5.92 -17.72
C ALA A 46 -1.46 5.71 -16.23
N GLN A 47 -0.65 6.33 -15.38
CA GLN A 47 -0.71 6.24 -13.92
C GLN A 47 -0.87 7.64 -13.29
N PRO A 48 -1.98 8.37 -13.52
CA PRO A 48 -2.09 9.72 -13.01
C PRO A 48 -2.42 9.73 -11.51
N TRP A 49 -1.67 10.56 -10.79
CA TRP A 49 -1.88 10.87 -9.39
C TRP A 49 -2.15 12.36 -9.23
N PHE A 50 -2.87 12.73 -8.18
CA PHE A 50 -3.07 14.12 -7.78
C PHE A 50 -2.90 14.27 -6.27
N VAL A 51 -2.70 15.52 -5.85
CA VAL A 51 -2.40 15.86 -4.47
C VAL A 51 -3.46 16.78 -3.87
N ILE A 52 -3.79 16.55 -2.60
CA ILE A 52 -4.66 17.44 -1.82
C ILE A 52 -3.92 17.81 -0.55
N GLY A 53 -3.79 19.11 -0.31
CA GLY A 53 -3.18 19.64 0.90
C GLY A 53 -4.19 19.90 2.01
N SER A 54 -3.72 19.84 3.25
CA SER A 54 -4.45 20.34 4.41
C SER A 54 -4.69 21.85 4.36
N LYS A 55 -5.50 22.37 5.30
CA LYS A 55 -5.95 23.77 5.36
C LYS A 55 -4.82 24.81 5.29
N PHE A 56 -3.63 24.51 5.82
CA PHE A 56 -2.52 25.47 5.90
C PHE A 56 -1.46 25.25 4.83
N SER A 57 -1.81 24.56 3.75
CA SER A 57 -0.94 24.46 2.58
C SER A 57 -0.81 25.84 1.95
N THR A 58 0.43 26.25 1.69
CA THR A 58 0.72 27.51 1.03
C THR A 58 0.05 27.54 -0.35
N LYS A 59 -0.38 28.72 -0.79
CA LYS A 59 -1.01 28.90 -2.11
C LYS A 59 -0.17 28.21 -3.21
N ASP A 60 -0.86 27.50 -4.11
CA ASP A 60 -0.31 26.70 -5.20
C ASP A 60 0.47 25.44 -4.76
N TYR A 61 0.47 25.10 -3.46
CA TYR A 61 0.99 23.85 -2.91
C TYR A 61 -0.14 23.02 -2.25
N PRO A 62 -0.01 21.69 -2.17
CA PRO A 62 1.08 20.85 -2.68
C PRO A 62 1.13 20.77 -4.21
N LYS A 63 2.30 20.45 -4.75
CA LYS A 63 2.51 20.23 -6.19
C LYS A 63 2.98 18.81 -6.45
N LEU A 64 2.60 18.30 -7.62
CA LEU A 64 3.01 16.98 -8.10
C LEU A 64 3.87 17.14 -9.35
N ALA A 65 4.94 16.37 -9.44
CA ALA A 65 5.84 16.33 -10.58
C ALA A 65 6.38 14.91 -10.77
N TYR A 66 6.85 14.59 -11.97
CA TYR A 66 7.54 13.34 -12.23
C TYR A 66 9.01 13.64 -12.49
N ALA A 67 9.89 13.11 -11.64
CA ALA A 67 11.31 13.36 -11.70
C ALA A 67 12.04 12.17 -12.31
N LYS A 68 13.07 12.43 -13.13
CA LYS A 68 13.98 11.40 -13.64
C LYS A 68 14.94 10.96 -12.53
N SER A 69 14.45 10.14 -11.63
CA SER A 69 15.18 9.61 -10.47
C SER A 69 14.56 8.29 -10.03
N TRP A 70 15.36 7.42 -9.42
CA TRP A 70 14.99 6.07 -9.04
C TRP A 70 15.86 5.56 -7.87
N PRO A 71 15.43 4.54 -7.12
CA PRO A 71 16.26 3.85 -6.15
C PRO A 71 17.45 3.15 -6.82
N VAL A 72 18.66 3.61 -6.50
CA VAL A 72 19.92 3.03 -7.01
C VAL A 72 20.05 1.54 -6.67
N SER A 73 19.50 1.10 -5.54
CA SER A 73 19.48 -0.31 -5.13
C SER A 73 18.65 -1.22 -6.03
N LEU A 74 17.71 -0.67 -6.80
CA LEU A 74 16.86 -1.46 -7.71
C LEU A 74 17.36 -1.42 -9.15
N PHE A 75 17.78 -0.24 -9.62
CA PHE A 75 18.07 -0.02 -11.05
C PHE A 75 19.53 0.34 -11.33
N GLY A 76 20.38 0.36 -10.29
CA GLY A 76 21.77 0.79 -10.40
C GLY A 76 21.91 2.29 -10.71
N SER A 77 23.16 2.75 -10.81
CA SER A 77 23.44 4.18 -11.05
C SER A 77 23.04 4.67 -12.44
N ASN A 78 22.96 3.78 -13.42
CA ASN A 78 22.69 4.13 -14.83
C ASN A 78 21.24 3.89 -15.26
N GLY A 79 20.36 3.44 -14.35
CA GLY A 79 18.93 3.19 -14.64
C GLY A 79 18.68 2.14 -15.71
N ASN A 80 19.70 1.33 -16.04
CA ASN A 80 19.68 0.32 -17.10
C ASN A 80 19.19 0.83 -18.47
N GLY A 81 19.40 2.12 -18.79
CA GLY A 81 18.99 2.73 -20.05
C GLY A 81 17.49 2.92 -20.24
N LYS A 82 16.69 2.76 -19.17
CA LYS A 82 15.23 2.98 -19.19
C LYS A 82 14.89 4.43 -18.86
N ASP A 83 13.76 4.94 -19.36
CA ASP A 83 13.22 6.25 -18.96
C ASP A 83 12.48 6.13 -17.62
N LEU A 84 13.24 5.87 -16.55
CA LEU A 84 12.68 5.68 -15.22
C LEU A 84 12.27 7.02 -14.61
N ARG A 85 11.09 7.06 -14.01
CA ARG A 85 10.58 8.24 -13.32
C ARG A 85 10.06 7.88 -11.94
N SER A 86 10.14 8.84 -11.04
CA SER A 86 9.54 8.79 -9.71
C SER A 86 8.51 9.88 -9.55
N LEU A 87 7.47 9.58 -8.78
CA LEU A 87 6.45 10.53 -8.40
C LEU A 87 6.99 11.45 -7.32
N GLY A 88 7.17 12.73 -7.63
CA GLY A 88 7.61 13.76 -6.70
C GLY A 88 6.43 14.58 -6.17
N VAL A 89 6.45 14.83 -4.86
CA VAL A 89 5.52 15.74 -4.19
C VAL A 89 6.30 16.86 -3.52
N ALA A 90 5.93 18.10 -3.83
CA ALA A 90 6.43 19.29 -3.18
C ALA A 90 5.37 19.82 -2.20
N MET A 91 5.77 20.01 -0.95
CA MET A 91 4.91 20.41 0.15
C MET A 91 5.44 21.72 0.73
N LEU A 92 4.54 22.65 1.03
CA LEU A 92 4.88 23.90 1.70
C LEU A 92 3.69 24.34 2.54
N PHE A 93 3.95 24.77 3.78
CA PHE A 93 2.92 25.16 4.71
C PHE A 93 3.18 26.55 5.29
N ASP A 94 2.10 27.28 5.57
CA ASP A 94 2.18 28.63 6.13
C ASP A 94 2.47 28.62 7.65
N ARG A 95 2.21 27.50 8.33
CA ARG A 95 2.44 27.34 9.78
C ARG A 95 2.82 25.91 10.14
N LYS A 96 3.56 25.77 11.24
CA LYS A 96 3.86 24.48 11.88
C LYS A 96 2.62 23.97 12.62
N GLU A 97 2.09 22.82 12.21
CA GLU A 97 0.97 22.09 12.83
C GLU A 97 0.97 20.63 12.36
N TYR A 98 -0.05 19.85 12.74
CA TYR A 98 -0.39 18.58 12.08
C TYR A 98 -0.96 18.81 10.67
N ASN A 99 -0.12 19.28 9.76
CA ASN A 99 -0.47 19.37 8.35
C ASN A 99 -0.38 17.99 7.68
N TRP A 100 -1.06 17.86 6.56
CA TRP A 100 -1.04 16.63 5.78
C TRP A 100 -1.14 16.93 4.29
N VAL A 101 -0.67 15.98 3.48
CA VAL A 101 -0.88 15.93 2.04
C VAL A 101 -1.33 14.51 1.67
N ASP A 102 -2.45 14.43 0.98
CA ASP A 102 -2.97 13.21 0.38
C ASP A 102 -2.45 13.07 -1.05
N LEU A 103 -1.91 11.89 -1.38
CA LEU A 103 -1.59 11.45 -2.72
C LEU A 103 -2.67 10.45 -3.13
N ILE A 104 -3.40 10.78 -4.18
CA ILE A 104 -4.59 10.03 -4.57
C ILE A 104 -4.39 9.53 -6.01
N PRO A 105 -4.48 8.22 -6.26
CA PRO A 105 -4.52 7.67 -7.60
C PRO A 105 -5.82 8.10 -8.29
N GLY A 106 -5.76 8.34 -9.59
CA GLY A 106 -6.91 8.83 -10.31
C GLY A 106 -6.91 8.49 -11.78
N THR A 107 -7.87 9.07 -12.47
CA THR A 107 -7.87 9.22 -13.91
C THR A 107 -7.88 10.70 -14.24
N LYS A 108 -7.13 11.05 -15.28
CA LYS A 108 -7.11 12.38 -15.85
C LYS A 108 -7.98 12.38 -17.10
N SER A 109 -8.96 13.27 -17.17
CA SER A 109 -9.79 13.48 -18.34
C SER A 109 -9.64 14.91 -18.83
N GLY A 110 -9.35 15.09 -20.13
CA GLY A 110 -9.05 16.39 -20.72
C GLY A 110 -7.57 16.80 -20.64
N SER A 111 -7.26 17.96 -21.23
CA SER A 111 -5.90 18.51 -21.36
C SER A 111 -5.88 19.99 -21.00
N GLY A 112 -4.76 20.47 -20.43
CA GLY A 112 -4.60 21.88 -20.04
C GLY A 112 -5.42 22.26 -18.81
N ASP A 113 -5.83 23.54 -18.73
CA ASP A 113 -6.53 24.14 -17.57
C ASP A 113 -7.95 23.57 -17.32
N GLY A 114 -8.47 22.76 -18.25
CA GLY A 114 -9.76 22.06 -18.12
C GLY A 114 -9.65 20.59 -17.70
N ALA A 115 -8.46 20.11 -17.32
CA ALA A 115 -8.28 18.72 -16.91
C ALA A 115 -9.08 18.41 -15.64
N THR A 116 -9.98 17.44 -15.73
CA THR A 116 -10.75 16.92 -14.59
C THR A 116 -10.04 15.70 -14.03
N TYR A 117 -9.80 15.72 -12.73
CA TYR A 117 -9.21 14.61 -11.99
C TYR A 117 -10.31 13.86 -11.24
N LYS A 118 -10.40 12.55 -11.47
CA LYS A 118 -11.32 11.69 -10.75
C LYS A 118 -10.52 10.70 -9.88
N PRO A 119 -10.76 10.63 -8.56
CA PRO A 119 -10.17 9.60 -7.71
C PRO A 119 -10.54 8.21 -8.21
N VAL A 120 -9.54 7.32 -8.30
CA VAL A 120 -9.71 5.91 -8.65
C VAL A 120 -8.86 5.09 -7.69
N GLU A 121 -9.47 4.07 -7.09
CA GLU A 121 -8.77 3.19 -6.15
C GLU A 121 -8.00 2.12 -6.93
N LEU A 122 -6.77 1.84 -6.49
CA LEU A 122 -5.92 0.84 -7.16
C LEU A 122 -6.19 -0.54 -6.58
N ASP A 123 -6.51 -1.50 -7.45
CA ASP A 123 -6.68 -2.89 -7.03
C ASP A 123 -5.33 -3.49 -6.61
N LEU A 124 -5.30 -4.10 -5.43
CA LEU A 124 -4.16 -4.85 -4.92
C LEU A 124 -4.41 -6.34 -5.18
N PRO A 125 -3.67 -6.96 -6.11
CA PRO A 125 -3.99 -8.31 -6.56
C PRO A 125 -3.70 -9.37 -5.51
N GLY A 126 -4.51 -10.43 -5.50
CA GLY A 126 -4.31 -11.61 -4.65
C GLY A 126 -4.65 -11.35 -3.18
N ARG A 127 -4.21 -12.26 -2.30
CA ARG A 127 -4.30 -12.07 -0.84
C ARG A 127 -3.06 -11.34 -0.34
N VAL A 128 -3.16 -10.03 -0.23
CA VAL A 128 -2.08 -9.13 0.18
C VAL A 128 -1.64 -9.43 1.60
N LYS A 129 -0.33 -9.70 1.76
CA LYS A 129 0.33 -9.92 3.06
C LYS A 129 1.11 -8.68 3.50
N MET A 130 1.68 -7.93 2.56
CA MET A 130 2.48 -6.74 2.84
C MET A 130 2.34 -5.74 1.69
N LEU A 131 2.34 -4.46 2.03
CA LEU A 131 2.51 -3.35 1.08
C LEU A 131 3.94 -2.81 1.22
N ASP A 132 4.59 -2.55 0.09
CA ASP A 132 5.90 -1.91 0.05
C ASP A 132 5.93 -0.72 -0.92
N LEU A 133 6.71 0.30 -0.56
CA LEU A 133 6.88 1.50 -1.37
C LEU A 133 8.27 2.09 -1.14
N TRP A 134 8.97 2.45 -2.21
CA TRP A 134 10.22 3.20 -2.09
C TRP A 134 9.95 4.68 -1.92
N VAL A 135 10.53 5.27 -0.88
CA VAL A 135 10.38 6.70 -0.58
C VAL A 135 11.74 7.34 -0.38
N TRP A 136 12.01 8.37 -1.17
CA TRP A 136 13.12 9.29 -0.94
C TRP A 136 12.70 10.37 0.05
N SER A 137 13.54 10.64 1.03
CA SER A 137 13.36 11.76 1.95
C SER A 137 14.66 12.53 2.17
N GLY A 138 14.50 13.83 2.49
CA GLY A 138 15.57 14.73 2.89
C GLY A 138 15.80 14.79 4.40
N ASN A 139 15.38 13.78 5.16
CA ASN A 139 15.44 13.71 6.64
C ASN A 139 14.54 14.74 7.34
N TYR A 140 13.27 14.75 6.97
CA TYR A 140 12.24 15.53 7.66
C TYR A 140 11.36 14.62 8.54
N ASP A 141 10.96 15.13 9.69
CA ASP A 141 10.09 14.52 10.70
C ASP A 141 8.62 14.50 10.24
N TYR A 142 8.40 13.61 9.29
CA TYR A 142 7.11 13.27 8.71
C TYR A 142 6.88 11.78 8.85
N TYR A 143 5.65 11.33 8.72
CA TYR A 143 5.32 9.91 8.64
C TYR A 143 4.25 9.69 7.59
N MET A 144 4.17 8.46 7.08
CA MET A 144 3.26 8.10 6.00
C MET A 144 2.26 7.03 6.44
N GLU A 145 1.05 7.15 5.92
CA GLU A 145 -0.04 6.20 6.11
C GLU A 145 -0.60 5.76 4.75
N ALA A 146 -0.96 4.48 4.64
CA ALA A 146 -1.68 3.94 3.50
C ALA A 146 -3.14 3.68 3.88
N TYR A 147 -4.07 4.16 3.07
CA TYR A 147 -5.51 3.96 3.25
C TYR A 147 -5.97 2.82 2.35
N ILE A 148 -6.32 1.69 2.96
CA ILE A 148 -6.67 0.45 2.27
C ILE A 148 -8.15 0.14 2.48
N ARG A 149 -8.90 -0.09 1.40
CA ARG A 149 -10.29 -0.49 1.45
C ARG A 149 -10.44 -2.00 1.28
N ASP A 150 -11.27 -2.61 2.12
CA ASP A 150 -11.69 -4.01 1.96
C ASP A 150 -12.94 -4.14 1.07
N TYR A 151 -13.32 -5.38 0.79
CA TYR A 151 -14.52 -5.68 0.00
C TYR A 151 -15.84 -5.31 0.69
N LYS A 152 -15.82 -5.04 2.00
CA LYS A 152 -16.98 -4.56 2.76
C LYS A 152 -17.11 -3.03 2.68
N GLY A 153 -16.18 -2.35 2.02
CA GLY A 153 -16.14 -0.90 1.87
C GLY A 153 -15.50 -0.18 3.06
N ILE A 154 -14.93 -0.90 4.03
CA ILE A 154 -14.28 -0.31 5.20
C ILE A 154 -12.86 0.11 4.82
N VAL A 155 -12.50 1.34 5.19
CA VAL A 155 -11.15 1.88 4.96
C VAL A 155 -10.32 1.75 6.24
N TYR A 156 -9.23 1.01 6.14
CA TYR A 156 -8.23 0.82 7.19
C TYR A 156 -7.04 1.73 6.94
N ILE A 157 -6.48 2.28 8.01
CA ILE A 157 -5.31 3.15 7.96
C ILE A 157 -4.12 2.34 8.45
N LEU A 158 -3.13 2.17 7.60
CA LEU A 158 -1.92 1.41 7.88
C LEU A 158 -0.71 2.34 7.98
N PRO A 159 0.00 2.38 9.12
CA PRO A 159 1.20 3.20 9.27
C PRO A 159 2.35 2.58 8.47
N MET A 160 2.84 3.29 7.45
CA MET A 160 3.97 2.87 6.61
C MET A 160 5.32 3.14 7.27
N GLY A 161 5.38 4.12 8.18
CA GLY A 161 6.56 4.47 8.97
C GLY A 161 7.00 5.93 8.80
N ASP A 162 8.09 6.26 9.48
CA ASP A 162 8.69 7.60 9.49
C ASP A 162 9.48 7.88 8.22
N LEU A 163 9.48 9.16 7.82
CA LEU A 163 10.23 9.72 6.70
C LEU A 163 11.49 10.48 7.16
N GLY A 164 11.87 10.36 8.44
CA GLY A 164 13.11 10.92 9.01
C GLY A 164 14.36 10.14 8.60
N HIS A 165 14.52 9.86 7.31
CA HIS A 165 15.69 9.20 6.72
C HIS A 165 16.23 10.01 5.54
N VAL A 166 17.49 9.81 5.20
CA VAL A 166 18.12 10.43 4.03
C VAL A 166 18.13 9.44 2.87
N GLY A 167 17.69 9.90 1.69
CA GLY A 167 17.77 9.11 0.47
C GLY A 167 16.62 8.11 0.33
N TRP A 168 16.79 7.17 -0.60
CA TRP A 168 15.81 6.13 -0.89
C TRP A 168 15.76 5.06 0.20
N LYS A 169 14.57 4.81 0.75
CA LYS A 169 14.32 3.71 1.68
C LYS A 169 13.05 2.98 1.28
N ASN A 170 13.06 1.66 1.37
CA ASN A 170 11.86 0.86 1.17
C ASN A 170 11.06 0.81 2.47
N LEU A 171 9.88 1.43 2.47
CA LEU A 171 8.93 1.37 3.56
C LEU A 171 8.00 0.19 3.34
N ARG A 172 7.71 -0.55 4.41
CA ARG A 172 6.89 -1.76 4.36
C ARG A 172 5.90 -1.79 5.51
N VAL A 173 4.69 -2.22 5.24
CA VAL A 173 3.69 -2.48 6.27
C VAL A 173 3.02 -3.83 6.02
N ASN A 174 2.90 -4.63 7.06
CA ASN A 174 2.16 -5.89 7.00
C ASN A 174 0.66 -5.59 7.03
N ILE A 175 -0.10 -6.30 6.20
CA ILE A 175 -1.56 -6.27 6.26
C ILE A 175 -2.00 -7.15 7.44
N PRO A 176 -2.66 -6.60 8.47
CA PRO A 176 -3.15 -7.40 9.58
C PRO A 176 -4.16 -8.45 9.10
N GLY A 177 -4.09 -9.67 9.66
CA GLY A 177 -5.06 -10.74 9.34
C GLY A 177 -6.51 -10.41 9.75
N SER A 178 -6.71 -9.36 10.55
CA SER A 178 -8.03 -8.82 10.87
C SER A 178 -8.70 -8.09 9.71
N ILE A 179 -7.93 -7.67 8.69
CA ILE A 179 -8.48 -7.05 7.48
C ILE A 179 -9.01 -8.16 6.56
N PRO A 180 -10.31 -8.20 6.27
CA PRO A 180 -10.92 -9.32 5.58
C PRO A 180 -10.61 -9.27 4.07
N GLN A 181 -10.05 -10.36 3.56
CA GLN A 181 -9.67 -10.54 2.14
C GLN A 181 -10.34 -11.77 1.51
N SER A 182 -11.26 -12.40 2.24
CA SER A 182 -12.03 -13.53 1.75
C SER A 182 -13.42 -13.55 2.35
N LYS A 183 -14.38 -14.07 1.59
CA LYS A 183 -15.76 -14.27 2.03
C LYS A 183 -16.12 -15.76 2.01
N LYS A 184 -17.27 -16.08 2.63
CA LYS A 184 -17.79 -17.45 2.74
C LYS A 184 -18.23 -18.03 1.39
N TYR A 185 -18.83 -17.20 0.56
CA TYR A 185 -19.38 -17.60 -0.74
C TYR A 185 -18.36 -17.42 -1.86
N LEU A 186 -18.53 -18.17 -2.95
CA LEU A 186 -17.67 -18.04 -4.13
C LEU A 186 -18.05 -16.78 -4.95
N PRO A 187 -17.09 -16.14 -5.63
CA PRO A 187 -15.63 -16.35 -5.54
C PRO A 187 -15.12 -15.99 -4.14
N ARG A 188 -14.27 -16.84 -3.53
CA ARG A 188 -13.90 -16.66 -2.11
C ARG A 188 -12.94 -15.50 -1.88
N ARG A 189 -12.09 -15.18 -2.86
CA ARG A 189 -11.08 -14.12 -2.77
C ARG A 189 -11.69 -12.78 -3.14
N GLU A 190 -11.31 -11.77 -2.36
CA GLU A 190 -11.66 -10.39 -2.64
C GLU A 190 -10.41 -9.52 -2.50
N ASN A 191 -10.17 -8.69 -3.51
CA ASN A 191 -8.98 -7.84 -3.54
C ASN A 191 -9.15 -6.66 -2.59
N LEU A 192 -8.04 -6.26 -1.97
CA LEU A 192 -7.95 -4.97 -1.30
C LEU A 192 -7.76 -3.86 -2.34
N LYS A 193 -8.17 -2.64 -2.00
CA LYS A 193 -7.92 -1.46 -2.85
C LYS A 193 -7.13 -0.40 -2.11
N LEU A 194 -6.11 0.17 -2.73
CA LEU A 194 -5.44 1.36 -2.22
C LEU A 194 -6.24 2.60 -2.59
N VAL A 195 -6.74 3.31 -1.58
CA VAL A 195 -7.54 4.53 -1.75
C VAL A 195 -6.64 5.74 -1.93
N LYS A 196 -5.62 5.89 -1.07
CA LYS A 196 -4.67 7.00 -1.08
C LYS A 196 -3.49 6.71 -0.17
N LEU A 197 -2.43 7.49 -0.34
CA LEU A 197 -1.33 7.62 0.61
C LEU A 197 -1.44 8.99 1.28
N ARG A 198 -1.19 9.07 2.58
CA ARG A 198 -1.17 10.34 3.32
C ARG A 198 0.19 10.54 3.94
N ILE A 199 0.74 11.72 3.74
CA ILE A 199 1.94 12.18 4.45
C ILE A 199 1.48 13.15 5.53
N TRP A 200 1.92 12.92 6.77
CA TRP A 200 1.70 13.78 7.91
C TRP A 200 3.00 14.46 8.32
N THR A 201 2.95 15.74 8.66
CA THR A 201 4.04 16.40 9.39
C THR A 201 3.85 16.24 10.89
N ARG A 202 4.95 16.17 11.64
CA ARG A 202 4.89 16.33 13.09
C ARG A 202 4.87 17.81 13.46
N PRO A 203 4.17 18.21 14.54
CA PRO A 203 4.06 19.62 14.94
C PRO A 203 5.39 20.30 15.26
N THR A 204 6.40 19.49 15.59
CA THR A 204 7.77 19.92 15.90
C THR A 204 8.58 20.29 14.67
N GLU A 205 8.20 19.78 13.50
CA GLU A 205 8.94 19.96 12.25
C GLU A 205 8.80 21.38 11.68
N VAL A 206 9.66 21.75 10.73
CA VAL A 206 9.62 22.99 9.99
C VAL A 206 8.48 22.98 8.97
N ALA A 207 7.80 24.12 8.82
CA ALA A 207 6.74 24.29 7.82
C ALA A 207 7.28 24.44 6.38
N ALA A 208 8.56 24.81 6.28
CA ALA A 208 9.31 25.06 5.07
C ALA A 208 10.77 24.63 5.28
N ALA A 209 11.41 24.13 4.24
CA ALA A 209 12.83 23.79 4.27
C ALA A 209 13.68 25.00 4.67
N PRO A 210 14.75 24.80 5.47
CA PRO A 210 15.63 25.88 5.87
C PRO A 210 16.38 26.43 4.66
N ALA A 211 15.96 27.62 4.21
CA ALA A 211 16.53 28.33 3.08
C ALA A 211 16.81 29.80 3.45
N LYS A 212 17.51 30.51 2.57
CA LYS A 212 17.76 31.95 2.74
C LYS A 212 16.44 32.73 2.76
N ALA A 213 16.44 33.92 3.37
CA ALA A 213 15.23 34.74 3.47
C ALA A 213 14.63 35.10 2.10
N ASP A 214 15.50 35.39 1.13
CA ASP A 214 15.22 35.71 -0.28
C ASP A 214 14.98 34.48 -1.18
N ALA A 215 15.09 33.26 -0.63
CA ALA A 215 14.91 32.05 -1.40
C ALA A 215 13.48 31.93 -1.94
N THR A 216 13.38 31.34 -3.13
CA THR A 216 12.12 31.08 -3.84
C THR A 216 11.26 30.07 -3.07
N MET A 217 9.96 30.02 -3.38
CA MET A 217 9.04 29.06 -2.74
C MET A 217 9.42 27.61 -3.04
N GLN A 218 10.07 27.35 -4.16
CA GLN A 218 10.57 26.03 -4.56
C GLN A 218 11.73 25.61 -3.65
N GLU A 219 12.69 26.49 -3.39
CA GLU A 219 13.80 26.21 -2.48
C GLU A 219 13.34 26.02 -1.03
N LYS A 220 12.23 26.64 -0.65
CA LYS A 220 11.58 26.48 0.65
C LYS A 220 10.67 25.25 0.74
N ALA A 221 10.32 24.62 -0.39
CA ALA A 221 9.43 23.46 -0.40
C ALA A 221 10.14 22.21 0.12
N ILE A 222 9.37 21.35 0.77
CA ILE A 222 9.79 20.04 1.26
C ILE A 222 9.41 19.00 0.21
N TYR A 223 10.38 18.18 -0.20
CA TYR A 223 10.22 17.24 -1.30
C TYR A 223 10.27 15.80 -0.81
N PHE A 224 9.33 14.99 -1.28
CA PHE A 224 9.37 13.53 -1.18
C PHE A 224 9.23 12.93 -2.57
N TYR A 225 9.91 11.82 -2.83
CA TYR A 225 9.78 11.08 -4.07
C TYR A 225 9.37 9.64 -3.80
N PHE A 226 8.50 9.11 -4.63
CA PHE A 226 7.91 7.78 -4.51
C PHE A 226 8.24 6.99 -5.76
N ASP A 227 8.62 5.74 -5.57
CA ASP A 227 8.86 4.80 -6.66
C ASP A 227 8.43 3.39 -6.24
N GLN A 228 8.11 2.55 -7.21
CA GLN A 228 7.93 1.10 -7.03
C GLN A 228 6.97 0.75 -5.89
N LEU A 229 5.68 1.10 -6.04
CA LEU A 229 4.63 0.61 -5.15
C LEU A 229 4.39 -0.87 -5.45
N LYS A 230 4.61 -1.76 -4.48
CA LYS A 230 4.41 -3.20 -4.65
C LYS A 230 3.61 -3.79 -3.51
N VAL A 231 3.11 -4.99 -3.78
CA VAL A 231 2.49 -5.84 -2.79
C VAL A 231 3.15 -7.20 -2.79
N LEU A 232 3.42 -7.73 -1.60
CA LEU A 232 3.65 -9.14 -1.41
C LEU A 232 2.29 -9.81 -1.23
N THR A 233 1.94 -10.70 -2.14
CA THR A 233 0.60 -11.29 -2.19
C THR A 233 0.67 -12.79 -2.37
N ASP A 234 -0.27 -13.48 -1.74
CA ASP A 234 -0.52 -14.90 -1.93
C ASP A 234 -1.49 -15.08 -3.10
N THR A 235 -0.98 -15.63 -4.20
CA THR A 235 -1.76 -15.89 -5.42
C THR A 235 -2.41 -17.27 -5.42
N PHE A 236 -2.05 -18.13 -4.46
CA PHE A 236 -2.58 -19.49 -4.40
C PHE A 236 -4.07 -19.48 -4.05
N GLU A 237 -4.85 -20.18 -4.87
CA GLU A 237 -6.24 -20.51 -4.59
C GLU A 237 -6.40 -22.03 -4.53
N SER A 238 -7.03 -22.51 -3.45
CA SER A 238 -7.40 -23.92 -3.36
C SER A 238 -8.49 -24.20 -4.39
N LEU A 239 -8.12 -24.94 -5.43
CA LEU A 239 -9.08 -25.50 -6.36
C LEU A 239 -10.02 -26.46 -5.62
N PHE A 240 -11.28 -26.48 -6.04
CA PHE A 240 -12.27 -27.44 -5.58
C PHE A 240 -12.96 -28.04 -6.80
N ASP A 241 -13.61 -29.19 -6.61
CA ASP A 241 -14.33 -29.85 -7.68
C ASP A 241 -15.46 -28.93 -8.21
N GLY A 242 -15.45 -28.65 -9.51
CA GLY A 242 -16.37 -27.71 -10.15
C GLY A 242 -15.98 -26.23 -10.08
N ASP A 243 -14.75 -25.86 -9.71
CA ASP A 243 -14.29 -24.46 -9.68
C ASP A 243 -14.45 -23.73 -11.03
N SER A 244 -14.30 -24.45 -12.15
CA SER A 244 -14.51 -23.90 -13.49
C SER A 244 -15.92 -23.36 -13.72
N LEU A 245 -16.93 -23.82 -12.97
CA LEU A 245 -18.31 -23.33 -13.08
C LEU A 245 -18.47 -21.88 -12.58
N MET A 246 -17.51 -21.39 -11.80
CA MET A 246 -17.49 -20.03 -11.26
C MET A 246 -16.65 -19.06 -12.10
N ASP A 247 -15.98 -19.52 -13.16
CA ASP A 247 -15.24 -18.64 -14.08
C ASP A 247 -16.24 -17.70 -14.76
N PRO A 248 -16.06 -16.36 -14.69
CA PRO A 248 -16.91 -15.41 -15.38
C PRO A 248 -17.12 -15.75 -16.86
N LYS A 249 -16.11 -16.28 -17.55
CA LYS A 249 -16.22 -16.68 -18.96
C LYS A 249 -17.15 -17.87 -19.17
N VAL A 250 -17.09 -18.86 -18.26
CA VAL A 250 -17.96 -20.05 -18.32
C VAL A 250 -19.39 -19.65 -17.98
N ILE A 251 -19.58 -18.78 -16.99
CA ILE A 251 -20.90 -18.24 -16.63
C ILE A 251 -21.49 -17.47 -17.82
N GLU A 252 -20.72 -16.57 -18.43
CA GLU A 252 -21.15 -15.79 -19.60
C GLU A 252 -21.49 -16.68 -20.79
N THR A 253 -20.66 -17.69 -21.09
CA THR A 253 -20.93 -18.63 -22.19
C THR A 253 -22.17 -19.48 -21.93
N THR A 254 -22.38 -19.90 -20.69
CA THR A 254 -23.48 -20.83 -20.32
C THR A 254 -24.81 -20.11 -20.15
N TRP A 255 -24.78 -18.90 -19.58
CA TRP A 255 -25.98 -18.16 -19.14
C TRP A 255 -26.12 -16.78 -19.77
N GLY A 256 -25.04 -16.20 -20.31
CA GLY A 256 -25.04 -14.86 -20.92
C GLY A 256 -25.62 -14.83 -22.34
N SER A 257 -25.66 -15.96 -23.05
CA SER A 257 -26.37 -16.11 -24.32
C SER A 257 -27.80 -16.59 -24.12
N SER A 258 -28.63 -15.76 -23.49
CA SER A 258 -30.08 -15.80 -23.69
C SER A 258 -30.49 -14.71 -24.68
N ASP A 259 -30.09 -14.88 -25.95
CA ASP A 259 -30.79 -14.23 -27.04
C ASP A 259 -32.21 -14.83 -27.11
N SER A 260 -33.13 -14.02 -26.61
CA SER A 260 -34.56 -13.96 -26.93
C SER A 260 -35.04 -14.84 -28.09
N SER A 261 -35.31 -16.12 -27.81
CA SER A 261 -36.21 -16.92 -28.63
C SER A 261 -36.91 -17.97 -27.78
N LYS A 262 -37.98 -17.53 -27.10
CA LYS A 262 -39.19 -18.30 -26.82
C LYS A 262 -40.29 -17.35 -26.38
#